data_AF-A0ABD0MP49-F1
#
_entry.id   AF-A0ABD0MP49-F1
#
_cell.length_a   1.000
_cell.length_b   1.000
_cell.length_c   1.000
_cell.angle_alpha   90.00
_cell.angle_beta   90.00
_cell.angle_gamma   90.00
#
_symmetry.space_group_name_H-M   'P 1'
#
loop_
_entity.id
_entity.type
_entity.pdbx_description
1 polymer ?
#
loop_
_entity_poly.entity_id
_entity_poly.type
_entity_poly.pdbx_seq_one_letter_code
_entity_poly.pdbx_strand_id
1 'polypeptide(L)' 'LYDCGITDVSSLTNTKALQFLKELDLSFNVIGDSKQQLIDVLRDSNCKL' A
#
# COMPACT_ATOMS: atom_id res chain seq x y z
N LEU A 1 -4.66 6.60 -4.43
CA LEU A 1 -3.66 7.50 -3.81
C LEU A 1 -2.66 7.87 -4.89
N TYR A 2 -3.12 8.56 -5.93
CA TYR A 2 -2.35 8.89 -7.11
C TYR A 2 -1.70 10.26 -6.90
N ASP A 3 -0.38 10.37 -7.10
CA ASP A 3 0.37 11.63 -7.01
C ASP A 3 0.09 12.42 -5.71
N CYS A 4 0.16 11.75 -4.57
CA CYS A 4 -0.14 12.32 -3.25
C CYS A 4 1.14 12.68 -2.46
N GLY A 5 2.32 12.54 -3.08
CA GLY A 5 3.61 12.75 -2.40
C GLY A 5 3.92 11.70 -1.32
N ILE A 6 3.36 10.49 -1.43
CA ILE A 6 3.62 9.43 -0.45
C ILE A 6 5.05 8.92 -0.62
N THR A 7 5.79 8.91 0.48
CA THR A 7 7.13 8.33 0.57
C THR A 7 7.16 7.09 1.46
N ASP A 8 6.30 7.07 2.49
CA ASP A 8 6.19 5.98 3.47
C ASP A 8 4.78 5.37 3.46
N VAL A 9 4.73 4.04 3.36
CA VAL A 9 3.49 3.26 3.37
C VAL A 9 3.23 2.56 4.70
N SER A 10 4.02 2.83 5.74
CA SER A 10 3.85 2.26 7.08
C SER A 10 2.44 2.45 7.64
N SER A 11 1.75 3.54 7.27
CA SER A 11 0.36 3.81 7.64
C SER A 11 -0.64 2.77 7.10
N LEU A 12 -0.29 2.03 6.04
CA LEU A 12 -1.09 0.94 5.47
C LEU A 12 -0.98 -0.36 6.29
N THR A 13 0.04 -0.51 7.14
CA THR A 13 0.27 -1.76 7.91
C THR A 13 -0.81 -2.05 8.96
N ASN A 14 -1.47 -1.01 9.48
CA ASN A 14 -2.41 -1.12 10.59
C ASN A 14 -3.89 -1.03 10.19
N THR A 15 -4.21 -1.02 8.90
CA THR A 15 -5.58 -0.80 8.46
C THR A 15 -6.27 -2.07 8.01
N LYS A 16 -7.34 -2.44 8.72
CA LYS A 16 -8.31 -3.45 8.23
C LYS A 16 -8.96 -3.04 6.91
N ALA A 17 -8.86 -1.76 6.51
CA ALA A 17 -9.43 -1.28 5.25
C ALA A 17 -8.89 -2.04 4.03
N LEU A 18 -7.64 -2.50 4.05
CA LEU A 18 -7.05 -3.26 2.95
C LEU A 18 -7.77 -4.60 2.69
N GLN A 19 -8.40 -5.18 3.72
CA GLN A 19 -9.18 -6.42 3.56
C GLN A 19 -10.47 -6.21 2.75
N PHE A 20 -10.94 -4.98 2.63
CA PHE A 20 -12.16 -4.61 1.93
C PHE A 20 -11.90 -3.85 0.62
N LEU A 21 -10.64 -3.47 0.36
CA LEU A 21 -10.23 -2.75 -0.84
C LEU A 21 -10.14 -3.70 -2.04
N LYS A 22 -10.74 -3.29 -3.16
CA LYS A 22 -10.68 -4.02 -4.44
C LYS A 22 -9.53 -3.55 -5.33
N GLU A 23 -9.11 -2.31 -5.17
CA GLU A 23 -8.12 -1.66 -6.01
C GLU A 23 -7.33 -0.64 -5.20
N LEU A 24 -6.02 -0.64 -5.33
CA LEU A 24 -5.11 0.31 -4.69
C LEU A 24 -4.15 0.88 -5.73
N ASP A 25 -4.38 2.13 -6.12
CA ASP A 25 -3.45 2.85 -6.99
C ASP A 25 -2.51 3.75 -6.16
N LEU A 26 -1.22 3.45 -6.26
CA LEU A 26 -0.11 4.20 -5.65
C LEU A 26 0.84 4.78 -6.72
N SER A 27 0.43 4.80 -7.98
CA SER A 27 1.22 5.32 -9.09
C SER A 27 1.60 6.79 -8.86
N PHE A 28 2.75 7.19 -9.41
CA PHE A 28 3.29 8.55 -9.27
C PHE A 28 3.60 8.98 -7.83
N ASN A 29 3.77 8.04 -6.90
CA ASN A 29 4.35 8.32 -5.58
C ASN A 29 5.80 7.83 -5.47
N VAL A 30 6.52 8.35 -4.48
CA VAL A 30 7.95 8.09 -4.26
C VAL A 30 8.13 7.04 -3.16
N ILE A 31 7.46 5.89 -3.29
CA ILE A 31 7.43 4.83 -2.26
C ILE A 31 8.62 3.87 -2.32
N GLY A 32 9.75 4.30 -2.92
CA GLY A 32 10.89 3.44 -3.25
C GLY A 32 11.41 2.62 -2.07
N ASP A 33 11.64 3.27 -0.94
CA ASP A 33 12.19 2.66 0.27
C ASP A 33 11.17 1.77 1.00
N SER A 34 9.88 2.06 0.83
CA SER A 34 8.80 1.32 1.49
C SER A 34 8.17 0.22 0.63
N LYS A 35 8.72 -0.07 -0.57
CA LYS A 35 8.19 -1.11 -1.47
C LYS A 35 8.09 -2.48 -0.83
N GLN A 36 9.12 -2.91 -0.08
CA GLN A 36 9.11 -4.21 0.57
C GLN A 36 8.00 -4.29 1.63
N GLN A 37 7.87 -3.23 2.42
CA GLN A 37 6.83 -3.12 3.44
C GLN A 37 5.42 -3.15 2.82
N LEU A 38 5.21 -2.50 1.67
CA LEU A 38 3.96 -2.57 0.92
C LEU A 38 3.64 -4.01 0.48
N ILE A 39 4.64 -4.75 -0.02
CA ILE A 39 4.45 -6.14 -0.45
C ILE A 39 4.03 -7.02 0.74
N ASP A 40 4.68 -6.86 1.89
CA ASP A 40 4.38 -7.67 3.07
C ASP A 40 2.95 -7.40 3.57
N VAL A 41 2.54 -6.13 3.61
CA VAL A 41 1.18 -5.73 3.95
C VAL A 41 0.14 -6.28 2.97
N LEU A 42 0.43 -6.25 1.66
CA LEU A 42 -0.49 -6.77 0.65
C LEU A 42 -0.62 -8.30 0.71
N ARG A 43 0.46 -9.02 1.06
CA ARG A 43 0.42 -10.49 1.27
C ARG A 43 -0.42 -10.90 2.47
N ASP A 44 -0.35 -10.11 3.54
CA ASP A 44 -1.16 -10.34 4.75
C ASP A 44 -2.62 -9.90 4.56
N SER A 45 -2.87 -9.05 3.57
CA SER A 45 -4.22 -8.70 3.15
C SER A 45 -4.81 -9.80 2.25
N ASN A 46 -6.14 -9.95 2.22
CA ASN A 46 -6.81 -10.82 1.23
C ASN A 46 -6.75 -10.24 -0.21
N CYS A 47 -5.85 -9.28 -0.46
CA CYS A 47 -5.68 -8.65 -1.76
C CYS A 47 -4.89 -9.60 -2.67
N LYS A 48 -5.39 -9.82 -3.89
CA LYS A 48 -4.64 -10.55 -4.91
C LYS A 48 -3.78 -9.54 -5.65
N LEU A 49 -2.47 -9.69 -5.49
CA LEU A 49 -1.45 -8.96 -6.25
C LEU A 49 -1.47 -9.33 -7.74
#